data_AF-A0A1V2GBN0-F1
#
_entry.id   AF-A0A1V2GBN0-F1
#
_cell.length_a   1.000
_cell.length_b   1.000
_cell.length_c   1.000
_cell.angle_alpha   90.00
_cell.angle_beta   90.00
_cell.angle_gamma   90.00
#
_symmetry.space_group_name_H-M   'P 1'
#
loop_
_entity.id
_entity.type
_entity.pdbx_description
1 polymer ?
#
loop_
_entity_poly.entity_id
_entity_poly.type
_entity_poly.pdbx_seq_one_letter_code
_entity_poly.pdbx_strand_id
1 'polypeptide(L)'
;MKLKTVEINGKQYAEIDTAGLPVYVHDDGKEIGFDAPLAIKKITELNGEAKNHRLAKEAAEEKLAKFAAIEDPKKAIEALEMLSKIDQKKLIDAGQVDQVKAEITKNFQQQLDEEKQRSQMLETQLYDSMIGGSFAGSKYIAAKIAIPADLLQARFGQAFKVEEGKIVAYDASGNKIYSRAKPGELAQFDEALEFLVENYPQKDYILKASGNNGGGSRPTQHDVGQKTMKRSAFDALDVAGKQNALKDGITIVD
;
A
#
# COMPACT_ATOMS: atom_id res chain seq x y z
N MET A 1 4.11 -65.10 -61.29
CA MET A 1 5.08 -65.02 -62.41
C MET A 1 5.72 -66.38 -62.69
N LYS A 2 5.72 -66.82 -63.95
CA LYS A 2 6.40 -68.04 -64.42
C LYS A 2 7.28 -67.71 -65.64
N LEU A 3 8.44 -68.36 -65.75
CA LEU A 3 9.32 -68.19 -66.91
C LEU A 3 8.63 -68.76 -68.16
N LYS A 4 8.63 -68.01 -69.26
CA LYS A 4 8.15 -68.48 -70.55
C LYS A 4 9.22 -69.34 -71.20
N THR A 5 8.88 -70.58 -71.53
CA THR A 5 9.80 -71.57 -72.09
C THR A 5 9.28 -72.14 -73.40
N VAL A 6 10.19 -72.42 -74.33
CA VAL A 6 9.94 -73.13 -75.58
C VAL A 6 10.72 -74.45 -75.60
N GLU A 7 10.13 -75.51 -76.15
CA GLU A 7 10.79 -76.80 -76.30
C GLU A 7 11.35 -76.97 -77.71
N ILE A 8 12.65 -77.26 -77.83
CA ILE A 8 13.33 -77.50 -79.09
C ILE A 8 14.19 -78.76 -78.94
N ASN A 9 13.92 -79.78 -79.77
CA ASN A 9 14.62 -81.07 -79.75
C ASN A 9 14.65 -81.75 -78.37
N GLY A 10 13.52 -81.71 -77.64
CA GLY A 10 13.38 -82.34 -76.31
C GLY A 10 14.06 -81.58 -75.16
N LYS A 11 14.55 -80.35 -75.40
CA LYS A 11 15.13 -79.47 -74.37
C LYS A 11 14.31 -78.19 -74.24
N GLN A 12 14.10 -77.74 -73.01
CA GLN A 12 13.42 -76.47 -72.73
C GLN A 12 14.43 -75.31 -72.70
N TYR A 13 14.06 -74.22 -73.37
CA TYR A 13 14.82 -72.98 -73.44
C TYR A 13 13.94 -71.81 -73.00
N ALA A 14 14.54 -70.80 -72.36
CA ALA A 14 13.85 -69.56 -72.04
C ALA A 14 13.59 -68.75 -73.32
N GLU A 15 12.38 -68.20 -73.45
CA GLU A 15 12.09 -67.20 -74.47
C GLU A 15 12.72 -65.86 -74.05
N ILE A 16 13.38 -65.19 -74.99
CA ILE A 16 13.99 -63.88 -74.78
C ILE A 16 13.24 -62.82 -75.60
N ASP A 17 13.10 -61.62 -75.06
CA ASP A 17 12.51 -60.49 -75.76
C ASP A 17 13.49 -59.85 -76.76
N THR A 18 13.05 -58.77 -77.41
CA THR A 18 13.87 -58.02 -78.38
C THR A 18 15.07 -57.30 -77.75
N ALA A 19 15.10 -57.15 -76.43
CA ALA A 19 16.22 -56.63 -75.66
C ALA A 19 17.16 -57.74 -75.13
N GLY A 20 16.84 -59.01 -75.40
CA GLY A 20 17.63 -60.16 -74.96
C GLY A 20 17.35 -60.60 -73.52
N LEU A 21 16.25 -60.16 -72.92
CA LEU A 21 15.87 -60.48 -71.54
C LEU A 21 14.91 -61.69 -71.50
N PRO A 22 15.06 -62.62 -70.53
CA PRO A 22 14.12 -63.73 -70.35
C PRO A 22 12.69 -63.24 -70.07
N VAL A 23 11.71 -63.77 -70.79
CA VAL A 23 10.31 -63.37 -70.69
C VAL A 23 9.61 -64.13 -69.56
N TYR A 24 8.93 -63.41 -68.67
CA TYR A 24 8.08 -63.98 -67.64
C TYR A 24 6.60 -63.64 -67.89
N VAL A 25 5.73 -64.61 -67.66
CA VAL A 25 4.28 -64.46 -67.70
C VAL A 25 3.78 -64.17 -66.29
N HIS A 26 3.16 -62.99 -66.11
CA HIS A 26 2.50 -62.60 -64.88
C HIS A 26 1.15 -63.31 -64.71
N ASP A 27 0.60 -63.24 -63.50
CA ASP A 27 -0.65 -63.93 -63.17
C ASP A 27 -1.86 -63.32 -63.92
N ASP A 28 -1.71 -62.11 -64.48
CA ASP A 28 -2.67 -61.44 -65.36
C ASP A 28 -2.47 -61.76 -66.86
N GLY A 29 -1.57 -62.70 -67.18
CA GLY A 29 -1.27 -63.14 -68.54
C GLY A 29 -0.34 -62.21 -69.33
N LYS A 30 0.15 -61.12 -68.74
CA LYS A 30 1.10 -60.22 -69.41
C LYS A 30 2.49 -60.81 -69.44
N GLU A 31 3.16 -60.62 -70.58
CA GLU A 31 4.53 -61.04 -70.82
C GLU A 31 5.47 -59.84 -70.66
N ILE A 32 6.48 -59.97 -69.81
CA ILE A 32 7.46 -58.91 -69.52
C ILE A 32 8.87 -59.51 -69.49
N GLY A 33 9.82 -58.86 -70.16
CA GLY A 33 11.24 -59.20 -70.06
C GLY A 33 11.79 -58.84 -68.68
N PHE A 34 12.45 -59.79 -68.01
CA PHE A 34 12.99 -59.61 -66.66
C PHE A 34 14.50 -59.34 -66.70
N ASP A 35 14.88 -58.11 -66.35
CA ASP A 35 16.27 -57.72 -66.13
C ASP A 35 16.69 -58.05 -64.69
N ALA A 36 17.29 -59.23 -64.50
CA ALA A 36 17.77 -59.68 -63.21
C ALA A 36 18.87 -58.76 -62.61
N PRO A 37 19.89 -58.32 -63.37
CA PRO A 37 20.86 -57.33 -62.88
C PRO A 37 20.23 -56.02 -62.36
N LEU A 38 19.30 -55.43 -63.12
CA LEU A 38 18.61 -54.20 -62.72
C LEU A 38 17.72 -54.42 -61.50
N ALA A 39 17.02 -55.55 -61.43
CA ALA A 39 16.20 -55.92 -60.27
C ALA A 39 17.05 -56.06 -58.99
N ILE A 40 18.20 -56.74 -59.07
CA ILE A 40 19.13 -56.88 -57.93
C ILE A 40 19.68 -55.53 -57.49
N LYS A 41 20.04 -54.66 -58.46
CA LYS A 41 20.46 -53.28 -58.17
C LYS A 41 19.36 -52.52 -57.43
N LYS A 42 18.12 -52.60 -57.90
CA LYS A 42 16.98 -51.91 -57.30
C LYS A 42 16.65 -52.43 -55.89
N ILE A 43 16.74 -53.73 -55.66
CA ILE A 43 16.58 -54.33 -54.32
C ILE A 43 17.66 -53.81 -53.36
N THR A 44 18.90 -53.71 -53.84
CA THR A 44 20.01 -53.19 -53.04
C THR A 44 19.81 -51.72 -52.68
N GLU A 45 19.37 -50.89 -53.64
CA GLU A 45 19.00 -49.50 -53.41
C GLU A 45 17.88 -49.36 -52.36
N LEU A 46 16.77 -50.10 -52.53
CA LEU A 46 15.63 -50.07 -51.62
C LEU A 46 15.99 -50.53 -50.21
N ASN A 47 16.83 -51.56 -50.07
CA ASN A 47 17.32 -52.00 -48.77
C ASN A 47 18.22 -50.94 -48.12
N GLY A 48 19.03 -50.24 -48.92
CA GLY A 48 19.82 -49.09 -48.47
C GLY A 48 18.94 -47.94 -47.98
N GLU A 49 17.92 -47.57 -48.75
CA GLU A 49 16.93 -46.56 -48.38
C GLU A 49 16.19 -46.92 -47.10
N ALA A 50 15.67 -48.16 -46.99
CA ALA A 50 14.99 -48.63 -45.79
C ALA A 50 15.87 -48.58 -44.54
N LYS A 51 17.15 -48.98 -44.68
CA LYS A 51 18.15 -48.82 -43.60
C LYS A 51 18.33 -47.36 -43.23
N ASN A 52 18.47 -46.47 -44.20
CA ASN A 52 18.66 -45.04 -43.96
C ASN A 52 17.44 -44.40 -43.28
N HIS A 53 16.23 -44.79 -43.66
CA HIS A 53 15.00 -44.32 -43.01
C HIS A 53 14.92 -44.78 -41.55
N ARG A 54 15.32 -46.02 -41.25
CA ARG A 54 15.37 -46.51 -39.87
C ARG A 54 16.37 -45.71 -39.04
N LEU A 55 17.58 -45.51 -39.56
CA LEU A 55 18.62 -44.73 -38.88
C LEU A 55 18.19 -43.27 -38.68
N ALA A 56 17.56 -42.65 -39.67
CA ALA A 56 17.06 -41.28 -39.58
C ALA A 56 15.93 -41.17 -38.53
N LYS A 57 15.05 -42.17 -38.46
CA LYS A 57 14.00 -42.25 -37.44
C LYS A 57 14.59 -42.36 -36.04
N GLU A 58 15.53 -43.30 -35.82
CA GLU A 58 16.21 -43.48 -34.54
C GLU A 58 16.93 -42.18 -34.10
N ALA A 59 17.65 -41.52 -35.02
CA ALA A 59 18.32 -40.26 -34.73
C ALA A 59 17.35 -39.10 -34.44
N ALA A 60 16.17 -39.08 -35.07
CA ALA A 60 15.13 -38.10 -34.79
C ALA A 60 14.46 -38.34 -33.43
N GLU A 61 14.17 -39.60 -33.10
CA GLU A 61 13.62 -39.99 -31.80
C GLU A 61 14.60 -39.69 -30.67
N GLU A 62 15.90 -39.96 -30.85
CA GLU A 62 16.94 -39.60 -29.86
C GLU A 62 17.03 -38.09 -29.64
N LYS A 63 16.93 -37.28 -30.71
CA LYS A 63 16.88 -35.82 -30.60
C LYS A 63 15.61 -35.35 -29.89
N LEU A 64 14.46 -35.96 -30.21
CA LEU A 64 13.17 -35.61 -29.59
C LEU A 64 13.15 -35.97 -28.11
N ALA A 65 13.77 -37.08 -27.71
CA ALA A 65 13.87 -37.51 -26.32
C ALA A 65 14.55 -36.48 -25.42
N LYS A 66 15.50 -35.69 -25.94
CA LYS A 66 16.15 -34.58 -25.21
C LYS A 66 15.18 -33.49 -24.79
N PHE A 67 14.02 -33.42 -25.43
CA PHE A 67 12.96 -32.44 -25.15
C PHE A 67 11.75 -33.07 -24.45
N ALA A 68 11.80 -34.34 -24.03
CA ALA A 68 10.67 -35.04 -23.42
C ALA A 68 10.14 -34.40 -22.12
N ALA A 69 10.99 -33.64 -21.42
CA ALA A 69 10.60 -32.90 -20.21
C ALA A 69 9.90 -31.55 -20.50
N ILE A 70 9.78 -31.15 -21.77
CA ILE A 70 9.14 -29.90 -22.16
C ILE A 70 7.68 -30.20 -22.54
N GLU A 71 6.75 -29.94 -21.60
CA GLU A 71 5.31 -30.13 -21.83
C GLU A 71 4.74 -29.15 -22.86
N ASP A 72 5.27 -27.92 -22.92
CA ASP A 72 4.85 -26.88 -23.87
C ASP A 72 6.08 -26.27 -24.57
N PRO A 73 6.42 -26.76 -25.78
CA PRO A 73 7.56 -26.27 -26.55
C PRO A 73 7.47 -24.77 -26.87
N LYS A 74 6.26 -24.24 -27.05
CA LYS A 74 6.07 -22.83 -27.38
C LYS A 74 6.38 -21.95 -26.17
N LYS A 75 5.88 -22.31 -24.98
CA LYS A 75 6.26 -21.62 -23.74
C LYS A 75 7.74 -21.75 -23.42
N ALA A 76 8.37 -22.88 -23.71
CA ALA A 76 9.81 -23.04 -23.52
C ALA A 76 10.61 -22.09 -24.44
N ILE A 77 10.21 -21.95 -25.70
CA ILE A 77 10.83 -20.99 -26.63
C ILE A 77 10.58 -19.54 -26.16
N GLU A 78 9.36 -19.20 -25.77
CA GLU A 78 9.03 -17.88 -25.22
C GLU A 78 9.83 -17.55 -23.94
N ALA A 79 10.02 -18.54 -23.06
CA ALA A 79 10.85 -18.40 -21.86
C ALA A 79 12.34 -18.22 -22.20
N LEU A 80 12.85 -18.96 -23.19
CA LEU A 80 14.24 -18.81 -23.68
C LEU A 80 14.45 -17.45 -24.35
N GLU A 81 13.48 -16.95 -25.11
CA GLU A 81 13.50 -15.60 -25.68
C GLU A 81 13.40 -14.51 -24.62
N MET A 82 12.59 -14.72 -23.58
CA MET A 82 12.51 -13.80 -22.45
C MET A 82 13.83 -13.77 -21.68
N LEU A 83 14.45 -14.94 -21.46
CA LEU A 83 15.72 -15.07 -20.77
C LEU A 83 16.87 -14.45 -21.58
N SER A 84 16.89 -14.59 -22.91
CA SER A 84 17.90 -13.97 -23.77
C SER A 84 17.78 -12.43 -23.80
N LYS A 85 16.56 -11.89 -23.77
CA LYS A 85 16.31 -10.45 -23.58
C LYS A 85 16.76 -9.98 -22.21
N ILE A 86 16.59 -10.80 -21.17
CA ILE A 86 17.09 -10.51 -19.83
C ILE A 86 18.63 -10.53 -19.81
N ASP A 87 19.30 -11.47 -20.47
CA ASP A 87 20.77 -11.54 -20.53
C ASP A 87 21.39 -10.40 -21.35
N GLN A 88 20.80 -10.01 -22.48
CA GLN A 88 21.26 -8.85 -23.26
C GLN A 88 21.03 -7.53 -22.50
N LYS A 89 19.89 -7.39 -21.81
CA LYS A 89 19.61 -6.24 -20.95
C LYS A 89 20.53 -6.22 -19.73
N LYS A 90 20.77 -7.38 -19.10
CA LYS A 90 21.72 -7.54 -17.98
C LYS A 90 23.17 -7.31 -18.39
N LEU A 91 23.59 -7.57 -19.63
CA LEU A 91 24.97 -7.30 -20.09
C LEU A 91 25.20 -5.81 -20.39
N ILE A 92 24.19 -5.11 -20.90
CA ILE A 92 24.22 -3.65 -21.06
C ILE A 92 24.13 -2.97 -19.69
N ASP A 93 23.29 -3.51 -18.81
CA ASP A 93 23.16 -3.02 -17.45
C ASP A 93 24.29 -3.54 -16.56
N ALA A 94 25.08 -4.58 -16.83
CA ALA A 94 26.02 -5.14 -15.83
C ALA A 94 27.09 -4.14 -15.35
N GLY A 95 27.42 -3.12 -16.14
CA GLY A 95 28.23 -1.97 -15.71
C GLY A 95 27.46 -0.89 -14.92
N GLN A 96 26.13 -0.95 -14.93
CA GLN A 96 25.18 -0.02 -14.30
C GLN A 96 24.22 -0.70 -13.29
N VAL A 97 24.14 -2.03 -13.17
CA VAL A 97 23.15 -2.76 -12.35
C VAL A 97 23.42 -2.47 -10.89
N ASP A 98 24.70 -2.39 -10.51
CA ASP A 98 25.06 -2.03 -9.15
C ASP A 98 24.77 -0.54 -8.88
N GLN A 99 24.88 0.33 -9.89
CA GLN A 99 24.47 1.74 -9.77
C GLN A 99 22.95 1.90 -9.71
N VAL A 100 22.19 1.20 -10.56
CA VAL A 100 20.72 1.20 -10.59
C VAL A 100 20.16 0.55 -9.33
N LYS A 101 20.76 -0.54 -8.82
CA LYS A 101 20.40 -1.11 -7.51
C LYS A 101 20.69 -0.12 -6.39
N ALA A 102 21.86 0.53 -6.39
CA ALA A 102 22.19 1.53 -5.39
C ALA A 102 21.25 2.75 -5.45
N GLU A 103 20.89 3.21 -6.65
CA GLU A 103 19.95 4.30 -6.87
C GLU A 103 18.53 3.90 -6.47
N ILE A 104 18.07 2.70 -6.84
CA ILE A 104 16.77 2.16 -6.42
C ILE A 104 16.72 2.05 -4.90
N THR A 105 17.72 1.43 -4.26
CA THR A 105 17.78 1.33 -2.80
C THR A 105 17.82 2.71 -2.15
N LYS A 106 18.57 3.67 -2.70
CA LYS A 106 18.62 5.05 -2.20
C LYS A 106 17.27 5.76 -2.35
N ASN A 107 16.59 5.62 -3.47
CA ASN A 107 15.30 6.24 -3.72
C ASN A 107 14.21 5.63 -2.84
N PHE A 108 14.20 4.29 -2.69
CA PHE A 108 13.29 3.62 -1.77
C PHE A 108 13.57 3.98 -0.31
N GLN A 109 14.84 4.06 0.10
CA GLN A 109 15.20 4.49 1.44
C GLN A 109 14.75 5.93 1.68
N GLN A 110 14.94 6.82 0.71
CA GLN A 110 14.49 8.20 0.79
C GLN A 110 12.96 8.31 0.88
N GLN A 111 12.22 7.57 0.05
CA GLN A 111 10.75 7.53 0.13
C GLN A 111 10.26 6.95 1.46
N LEU A 112 10.93 5.92 1.97
CA LEU A 112 10.61 5.30 3.24
C LEU A 112 10.84 6.29 4.40
N ASP A 113 11.94 7.03 4.36
CA ASP A 113 12.26 8.04 5.37
C ASP A 113 11.32 9.24 5.30
N GLU A 114 10.97 9.70 4.09
CA GLU A 114 10.00 10.76 3.88
C GLU A 114 8.59 10.36 4.34
N GLU A 115 8.15 9.14 4.03
CA GLU A 115 6.84 8.64 4.47
C GLU A 115 6.80 8.43 5.99
N LYS A 116 7.90 7.95 6.59
CA LYS A 116 8.00 7.86 8.06
C LYS A 116 7.94 9.24 8.71
N GLN A 117 8.66 10.24 8.18
CA GLN A 117 8.59 11.62 8.67
C GLN A 117 7.18 12.19 8.53
N ARG A 118 6.54 11.96 7.37
CA ARG A 118 5.17 12.41 7.12
C ARG A 118 4.17 11.74 8.05
N SER A 119 4.31 10.44 8.29
CA SER A 119 3.47 9.70 9.23
C SER A 119 3.64 10.22 10.66
N GLN A 120 4.87 10.45 11.11
CA GLN A 120 5.15 11.02 12.44
C GLN A 120 4.58 12.45 12.58
N MET A 121 4.70 13.25 11.53
CA MET A 121 4.16 14.60 11.50
C MET A 121 2.63 14.60 11.55
N LEU A 122 1.98 13.74 10.76
CA LEU A 122 0.52 13.57 10.75
C LEU A 122 0.01 13.04 12.08
N GLU A 123 0.73 12.09 12.68
CA GLU A 123 0.41 11.54 14.00
C GLU A 123 0.48 12.63 15.08
N THR A 124 1.54 13.44 15.07
CA THR A 124 1.69 14.59 15.98
C THR A 124 0.54 15.59 15.79
N GLN A 125 0.24 15.97 14.54
CA GLN A 125 -0.86 16.89 14.23
C GLN A 125 -2.23 16.35 14.67
N LEU A 126 -2.46 15.04 14.51
CA LEU A 126 -3.69 14.39 14.94
C LEU A 126 -3.79 14.40 16.47
N TYR A 127 -2.70 14.11 17.19
CA TYR A 127 -2.67 14.16 18.64
C TYR A 127 -2.88 15.57 19.17
N ASP A 128 -2.22 16.57 18.59
CA ASP A 128 -2.43 17.98 18.93
C ASP A 128 -3.89 18.41 18.71
N SER A 129 -4.51 17.94 17.62
CA SER A 129 -5.91 18.21 17.31
C SER A 129 -6.87 17.52 18.27
N MET A 130 -6.61 16.26 18.65
CA MET A 130 -7.41 15.52 19.63
C MET A 130 -7.37 16.16 21.01
N ILE A 131 -6.17 16.55 21.45
CA ILE A 131 -5.96 17.23 22.73
C ILE A 131 -6.64 18.60 22.69
N GLY A 132 -6.36 19.42 21.67
CA GLY A 132 -6.97 20.74 21.50
C GLY A 132 -8.50 20.69 21.43
N GLY A 133 -9.06 19.72 20.70
CA GLY A 133 -10.51 19.49 20.66
C GLY A 133 -11.10 19.14 22.03
N SER A 134 -10.36 18.42 22.87
CA SER A 134 -10.79 18.08 24.23
C SER A 134 -10.77 19.31 25.15
N PHE A 135 -9.77 20.18 25.02
CA PHE A 135 -9.76 21.48 25.70
C PHE A 135 -10.92 22.37 25.26
N ALA A 136 -11.21 22.45 23.95
CA ALA A 136 -12.31 23.26 23.44
C ALA A 136 -13.69 22.74 23.86
N GLY A 137 -13.85 21.42 23.97
CA GLY A 137 -15.12 20.75 24.31
C GLY A 137 -15.33 20.45 25.80
N SER A 138 -14.38 20.77 26.66
CA SER A 138 -14.41 20.40 28.08
C SER A 138 -15.52 21.12 28.85
N LYS A 139 -16.37 20.35 29.55
CA LYS A 139 -17.42 20.91 30.42
C LYS A 139 -16.81 21.48 31.69
N TYR A 140 -15.76 20.84 32.20
CA TYR A 140 -15.00 21.36 33.34
C TYR A 140 -14.44 22.75 33.05
N ILE A 141 -13.80 22.95 31.89
CA ILE A 141 -13.28 24.27 31.50
C ILE A 141 -14.40 25.30 31.42
N ALA A 142 -15.48 24.99 30.69
CA ALA A 142 -16.62 25.90 30.55
C ALA A 142 -17.24 26.31 31.90
N ALA A 143 -17.35 25.37 32.84
CA ALA A 143 -18.00 25.59 34.13
C ALA A 143 -17.07 26.24 35.19
N LYS A 144 -15.82 25.78 35.31
CA LYS A 144 -14.96 26.00 36.49
C LYS A 144 -13.71 26.83 36.23
N ILE A 145 -13.30 27.04 34.98
CA ILE A 145 -12.04 27.74 34.65
C ILE A 145 -12.31 29.20 34.27
N ALA A 146 -11.54 30.12 34.85
CA ALA A 146 -11.64 31.57 34.65
C ALA A 146 -10.76 32.08 33.49
N ILE A 147 -9.74 31.32 33.10
CA ILE A 147 -8.84 31.68 32.01
C ILE A 147 -9.28 31.06 30.67
N PRO A 148 -8.94 31.70 29.53
CA PRO A 148 -9.13 31.12 28.21
C PRO A 148 -8.51 29.72 28.03
N ALA A 149 -9.17 28.90 27.22
CA ALA A 149 -8.80 27.49 27.01
C ALA A 149 -7.44 27.33 26.31
N ASP A 150 -7.04 28.27 25.46
CA ASP A 150 -5.74 28.31 24.79
C ASP A 150 -4.58 28.46 25.78
N LEU A 151 -4.72 29.34 26.78
CA LEU A 151 -3.73 29.50 27.85
C LEU A 151 -3.68 28.26 28.75
N LEU A 152 -4.83 27.64 29.00
CA LEU A 152 -4.90 26.41 29.77
C LEU A 152 -4.22 25.25 29.02
N GLN A 153 -4.47 25.12 27.71
CA GLN A 153 -3.84 24.13 26.85
C GLN A 153 -2.33 24.35 26.76
N ALA A 154 -1.85 25.60 26.66
CA ALA A 154 -0.43 25.90 26.64
C ALA A 154 0.31 25.47 27.92
N ARG A 155 -0.40 25.42 29.07
CA ARG A 155 0.18 25.05 30.37
C ARG A 155 0.04 23.57 30.70
N PHE A 156 -1.15 23.02 30.48
CA PHE A 156 -1.49 21.66 30.90
C PHE A 156 -1.52 20.68 29.73
N GLY A 157 -1.52 21.14 28.48
CA GLY A 157 -1.58 20.29 27.29
C GLY A 157 -0.44 19.27 27.21
N GLN A 158 0.76 19.65 27.65
CA GLN A 158 1.93 18.76 27.70
C GLN A 158 1.78 17.55 28.65
N ALA A 159 0.85 17.63 29.62
CA ALA A 159 0.56 16.53 30.52
C ALA A 159 -0.33 15.47 29.87
N PHE A 160 -0.95 15.77 28.73
CA PHE A 160 -1.82 14.85 27.98
C PHE A 160 -1.05 14.24 26.82
N LYS A 161 -1.17 12.92 26.67
CA LYS A 161 -0.61 12.14 25.57
C LYS A 161 -1.71 11.26 24.99
N VAL A 162 -1.62 10.93 23.71
CA VAL A 162 -2.51 9.94 23.10
C VAL A 162 -1.83 8.58 23.14
N GLU A 163 -2.44 7.63 23.84
CA GLU A 163 -2.00 6.24 23.88
C GLU A 163 -3.16 5.35 23.44
N GLU A 164 -2.89 4.44 22.50
CA GLU A 164 -3.90 3.52 21.95
C GLU A 164 -5.16 4.25 21.44
N GLY A 165 -4.99 5.46 20.89
CA GLY A 165 -6.09 6.31 20.39
C GLY A 165 -6.93 6.97 21.48
N LYS A 166 -6.49 6.96 22.75
CA LYS A 166 -7.16 7.62 23.88
C LYS A 166 -6.24 8.64 24.53
N ILE A 167 -6.83 9.73 25.02
CA ILE A 167 -6.08 10.75 25.76
C ILE A 167 -5.82 10.25 27.18
N VAL A 168 -4.55 10.16 27.54
CA VAL A 168 -4.05 9.76 28.86
C VAL A 168 -3.29 10.93 29.46
N ALA A 169 -3.60 11.24 30.71
CA ALA A 169 -2.95 12.32 31.43
C ALA A 169 -1.88 11.81 32.39
N TYR A 170 -0.84 12.62 32.55
CA TYR A 170 0.31 12.34 33.39
C TYR A 170 0.46 13.43 34.46
N ASP A 171 0.80 13.02 35.68
CA ASP A 171 1.12 13.96 36.76
C ASP A 171 2.52 14.59 36.58
N ALA A 172 2.88 15.54 37.45
CA ALA A 172 4.18 16.19 37.44
C ALA A 172 5.37 15.23 37.68
N SER A 173 5.11 14.02 38.18
CA SER A 173 6.11 12.98 38.41
C SER A 173 6.21 12.00 37.23
N GLY A 174 5.36 12.14 36.20
CA GLY A 174 5.31 11.26 35.04
C GLY A 174 4.48 9.98 35.25
N ASN A 175 3.62 9.91 36.26
CA ASN A 175 2.70 8.79 36.47
C ASN A 175 1.35 9.04 35.79
N LYS A 176 0.69 7.97 35.34
CA LYS A 176 -0.67 8.05 34.78
C LYS A 176 -1.67 8.47 35.86
N ILE A 177 -2.58 9.38 35.52
CA ILE A 177 -3.65 9.82 36.40
C ILE A 177 -4.83 8.86 36.28
N TYR A 178 -5.25 8.29 37.40
CA TYR A 178 -6.39 7.37 37.49
C TYR A 178 -7.64 8.07 37.98
N SER A 179 -8.81 7.56 37.56
CA SER A 179 -10.10 8.08 37.97
C SER A 179 -10.34 7.83 39.46
N ARG A 180 -10.77 8.88 40.18
CA ARG A 180 -11.25 8.78 41.56
C ARG A 180 -12.65 8.19 41.60
N ALA A 181 -13.46 8.45 40.57
CA ALA A 181 -14.81 7.92 40.44
C ALA A 181 -14.83 6.43 40.06
N LYS A 182 -13.81 5.97 39.31
CA LYS A 182 -13.67 4.58 38.86
C LYS A 182 -12.28 4.01 39.18
N PRO A 183 -12.12 3.36 40.33
CA PRO A 183 -10.84 2.77 40.73
C PRO A 183 -10.32 1.79 39.68
N GLY A 184 -9.08 1.99 39.22
CA GLY A 184 -8.41 1.14 38.24
C GLY A 184 -8.57 1.56 36.78
N GLU A 185 -9.46 2.52 36.47
CA GLU A 185 -9.55 3.14 35.14
C GLU A 185 -8.71 4.44 35.08
N LEU A 186 -8.16 4.75 33.91
CA LEU A 186 -7.52 6.04 33.67
C LEU A 186 -8.55 7.17 33.77
N ALA A 187 -8.14 8.31 34.35
CA ALA A 187 -9.01 9.47 34.45
C ALA A 187 -9.41 9.95 33.05
N GLN A 188 -10.67 10.32 32.88
CA GLN A 188 -11.12 11.00 31.66
C GLN A 188 -10.53 12.41 31.60
N PHE A 189 -10.51 13.02 30.42
CA PHE A 189 -9.88 14.32 30.18
C PHE A 189 -10.25 15.38 31.23
N ASP A 190 -11.55 15.58 31.50
CA ASP A 190 -12.01 16.59 32.47
C ASP A 190 -11.55 16.30 33.90
N GLU A 191 -11.61 15.04 34.34
CA GLU A 191 -11.20 14.62 35.70
C GLU A 191 -9.68 14.70 35.88
N ALA A 192 -8.93 14.34 34.83
CA ALA A 192 -7.49 14.47 34.81
C ALA A 192 -7.06 15.95 34.83
N LEU A 193 -7.73 16.80 34.04
CA LEU A 193 -7.47 18.23 34.03
C LEU A 193 -7.79 18.86 35.39
N GLU A 194 -8.89 18.46 36.02
CA GLU A 194 -9.24 18.87 37.38
C GLU A 194 -8.14 18.49 38.38
N PHE A 195 -7.66 17.24 38.34
CA PHE A 195 -6.53 16.82 39.17
C PHE A 195 -5.27 17.67 38.94
N LEU A 196 -4.93 17.97 37.69
CA LEU A 196 -3.76 18.78 37.36
C LEU A 196 -3.89 20.23 37.84
N VAL A 197 -5.07 20.84 37.68
CA VAL A 197 -5.35 22.21 38.13
C VAL A 197 -5.39 22.27 39.66
N GLU A 198 -5.99 21.30 40.35
CA GLU A 198 -6.07 21.26 41.82
C GLU A 198 -4.69 21.19 42.50
N ASN A 199 -3.73 20.55 41.85
CA ASN A 199 -2.35 20.41 42.31
C ASN A 199 -1.44 21.56 41.85
N TYR A 200 -1.94 22.52 41.07
CA TYR A 200 -1.15 23.64 40.59
C TYR A 200 -1.00 24.74 41.67
N PRO A 201 0.22 25.23 41.95
CA PRO A 201 0.44 26.22 43.02
C PRO A 201 -0.37 27.52 42.89
N GLN A 202 -0.72 27.95 41.67
CA GLN A 202 -1.47 29.18 41.42
C GLN A 202 -2.90 28.90 40.95
N LYS A 203 -3.50 27.77 41.35
CA LYS A 203 -4.83 27.35 40.92
C LYS A 203 -5.93 28.39 41.17
N ASP A 204 -5.81 29.19 42.22
CA ASP A 204 -6.81 30.21 42.58
C ASP A 204 -6.96 31.29 41.51
N TYR A 205 -5.95 31.51 40.67
CA TYR A 205 -5.99 32.41 39.53
C TYR A 205 -6.56 31.75 38.25
N ILE A 206 -6.61 30.42 38.22
CA ILE A 206 -7.09 29.62 37.10
C ILE A 206 -8.55 29.25 37.28
N LEU A 207 -8.95 28.94 38.52
CA LEU A 207 -10.31 28.59 38.88
C LEU A 207 -11.18 29.85 38.94
N LYS A 208 -12.44 29.72 38.53
CA LYS A 208 -13.45 30.74 38.83
C LYS A 208 -13.57 30.83 40.35
N ALA A 209 -13.52 32.06 40.88
CA ALA A 209 -13.74 32.30 42.30
C ALA A 209 -14.97 31.53 42.76
N SER A 210 -14.80 30.68 43.77
CA SER A 210 -15.88 29.87 44.32
C SER A 210 -16.94 30.80 44.92
N GLY A 211 -17.95 31.12 44.13
CA GLY A 211 -19.22 31.70 44.57
C GLY A 211 -19.16 32.66 45.76
N ASN A 212 -18.56 33.83 45.58
CA ASN A 212 -19.19 35.03 46.14
C ASN A 212 -20.03 35.63 45.02
N ASN A 213 -21.29 35.22 45.00
CA ASN A 213 -22.36 35.85 44.25
C ASN A 213 -22.60 37.26 44.85
N GLY A 214 -21.67 38.19 44.60
CA GLY A 214 -21.81 39.61 44.90
C GLY A 214 -22.71 40.23 43.85
N GLY A 215 -23.95 40.52 44.23
CA GLY A 215 -25.04 40.85 43.32
C GLY A 215 -24.80 42.06 42.42
N GLY A 216 -25.24 41.90 41.17
CA GLY A 216 -25.83 42.99 40.38
C GLY A 216 -24.86 44.07 39.90
N SER A 217 -24.21 43.83 38.76
CA SER A 217 -23.82 44.93 37.88
C SER A 217 -24.14 44.54 36.45
N ARG A 218 -25.32 44.96 35.98
CA ARG A 218 -25.62 45.01 34.55
C ARG A 218 -24.66 46.04 33.93
N PRO A 219 -24.00 45.74 32.80
CA PRO A 219 -23.23 46.75 32.10
C PRO A 219 -24.20 47.76 31.49
N THR A 220 -24.41 48.89 32.16
CA THR A 220 -25.01 50.05 31.52
C THR A 220 -23.93 50.72 30.68
N GLN A 221 -24.29 51.00 29.43
CA GLN A 221 -23.49 51.68 28.43
C GLN A 221 -23.18 53.12 28.86
N HIS A 222 -22.17 53.29 29.70
CA HIS A 222 -21.62 54.59 30.06
C HIS A 222 -20.11 54.55 29.90
N ASP A 223 -19.58 55.64 29.35
CA ASP A 223 -18.18 55.80 29.02
C ASP A 223 -17.31 55.78 30.28
N VAL A 224 -16.10 55.23 30.17
CA VAL A 224 -15.21 54.99 31.31
C VAL A 224 -14.82 56.33 31.93
N GLY A 225 -15.27 56.57 33.17
CA GLY A 225 -14.95 57.78 33.94
C GLY A 225 -16.16 58.68 34.27
N GLN A 226 -17.35 58.40 33.74
CA GLN A 226 -18.57 59.10 34.18
C GLN A 226 -19.04 58.60 35.55
N LYS A 227 -19.13 59.52 36.51
CA LYS A 227 -19.77 59.25 37.81
C LYS A 227 -21.29 59.13 37.59
N THR A 228 -21.86 57.99 37.96
CA THR A 228 -23.30 57.76 37.91
C THR A 228 -23.87 57.62 39.32
N MET A 229 -25.13 58.02 39.50
CA MET A 229 -25.86 57.90 40.77
C MET A 229 -27.26 57.36 40.49
N LYS A 230 -27.76 56.44 41.33
CA LYS A 230 -29.14 55.95 41.22
C LYS A 230 -30.14 57.06 41.52
N ARG A 231 -31.28 57.07 40.82
CA ARG A 231 -32.34 58.08 40.98
C ARG A 231 -32.87 58.12 42.40
N SER A 232 -33.03 56.96 43.04
CA SER A 232 -33.40 56.84 44.45
C SER A 232 -32.40 57.49 45.40
N ALA A 233 -31.09 57.42 45.09
CA ALA A 233 -30.06 58.08 45.88
C ALA A 233 -30.04 59.60 45.65
N PHE A 234 -30.30 60.05 44.42
CA PHE A 234 -30.44 61.48 44.11
C PHE A 234 -31.66 62.10 44.80
N ASP A 235 -32.79 61.40 44.81
CA ASP A 235 -34.02 61.90 45.40
C ASP A 235 -33.96 62.04 46.93
N ALA A 236 -33.13 61.21 47.57
CA ALA A 236 -32.85 61.26 48.99
C ALA A 236 -31.89 62.39 49.42
N LEU A 237 -31.25 63.09 48.48
CA LEU A 237 -30.40 64.25 48.79
C LEU A 237 -31.23 65.47 49.20
N ASP A 238 -30.66 66.31 50.04
CA ASP A 238 -31.20 67.64 50.31
C ASP A 238 -31.01 68.58 49.11
N VAL A 239 -31.63 69.76 49.15
CA VAL A 239 -31.62 70.70 48.01
C VAL A 239 -30.19 71.11 47.62
N ALA A 240 -29.29 71.23 48.61
CA ALA A 240 -27.88 71.53 48.38
C ALA A 240 -27.14 70.34 47.72
N GLY A 241 -27.36 69.12 48.19
CA GLY A 241 -26.80 67.90 47.62
C GLY A 241 -27.25 67.64 46.19
N LYS A 242 -28.53 67.89 45.87
CA LYS A 242 -29.05 67.77 44.49
C LYS A 242 -28.38 68.75 43.54
N GLN A 243 -28.16 70.00 43.97
CA GLN A 243 -27.47 71.00 43.15
C GLN A 243 -25.99 70.66 42.94
N ASN A 244 -25.31 70.13 43.95
CA ASN A 244 -23.91 69.70 43.82
C ASN A 244 -23.76 68.51 42.88
N ALA A 245 -24.65 67.51 42.97
CA ALA A 245 -24.64 66.35 42.07
C ALA A 245 -24.83 66.75 40.59
N LEU A 246 -25.70 67.74 40.32
CA LEU A 246 -25.89 68.29 38.98
C LEU A 246 -24.68 69.12 38.50
N LYS A 247 -24.04 69.89 39.40
CA LYS A 247 -22.81 70.64 39.09
C LYS A 247 -21.62 69.74 38.78
N ASP A 248 -21.53 68.61 39.47
CA ASP A 248 -20.45 67.62 39.30
C ASP A 248 -20.62 66.74 38.05
N GLY A 249 -21.66 66.99 37.24
CA GLY A 249 -21.90 66.28 35.99
C GLY A 249 -22.28 64.81 36.19
N ILE A 250 -22.84 64.45 37.34
CA ILE A 250 -23.23 63.07 37.66
C ILE A 250 -24.43 62.67 36.81
N THR A 251 -24.32 61.54 36.10
CA THR A 251 -25.44 61.00 35.32
C THR A 251 -26.36 60.19 36.21
N ILE A 252 -27.64 60.56 36.24
CA ILE A 252 -28.64 59.90 37.08
C ILE A 252 -29.21 58.69 36.33
N VAL A 253 -28.95 57.50 36.86
CA VAL A 253 -29.43 56.21 36.34
C VAL A 253 -30.54 55.67 37.23
N ASP A 254 -31.42 54.80 36.71
CA ASP A 254 -32.54 54.26 37.48
C ASP A 254 -32.12 53.20 38.51
#